data_AF-A0A265N683-F1
#
_entry.id   AF-A0A265N683-F1
#
_cell.length_a   1.000
_cell.length_b   1.000
_cell.length_c   1.000
_cell.angle_alpha   90.00
_cell.angle_beta   90.00
_cell.angle_gamma   90.00
#
_symmetry.space_group_name_H-M   'P 1'
#
loop_
_entity.id
_entity.type
_entity.pdbx_description
1 polymer ?
#
loop_
_entity_poly.entity_id
_entity_poly.type
_entity_poly.pdbx_seq_one_letter_code
_entity_poly.pdbx_strand_id
1 'polypeptide(L)'
;MKFLKTMLYLSSLVLLTSLLYGCNTSGTDSPKNTYSGQEQAKDRSGDSEGEKIQEETYIPNEEDVIFKNNKMRNKERLDEFVKTAGDNNESQIRVVKYEEHGAIIYDLKSRYDENAGVGWVRVSPDLSYYHTAEDEVQDVFNNAPQQCANISKDTAEGYYKLHECRTNWEYRLLPIVSGTLSKEDLENSNQENEESEVIEGHYYYLDDITTEIFLSKKDAEEWQQYYEENDQENIEEATLNNIAKGLENRVDLDRIISNEVLVTSCEAGVCEIYTEHSFEFKAFAVPEVKIKKDTGTGESEEQPQKNAKTDKDSFLREVNTLTGGILDYSSELINLYASGVSGPEYSHSAKSLYDKVNGRVNILRHTLVPEDERTENQYSQLLMTAEFLFNSLHQGQLYLENGREKELEILVEEEVIPLREELEELAASVKGP
;
A
#
# COMPACT_ATOMS: atom_id res chain seq x y z
N MET A 1 -18.84 -41.29 -30.28
CA MET A 1 -19.71 -40.36 -29.52
C MET A 1 -18.95 -39.16 -28.92
N LYS A 2 -17.81 -38.74 -29.50
CA LYS A 2 -17.04 -37.54 -29.08
C LYS A 2 -17.05 -36.39 -30.10
N PHE A 3 -17.60 -36.60 -31.30
CA PHE A 3 -17.64 -35.58 -32.36
C PHE A 3 -18.89 -34.70 -32.38
N LEU A 4 -19.91 -35.01 -31.56
CA LEU A 4 -21.17 -34.25 -31.54
C LEU A 4 -21.17 -33.07 -30.56
N LYS A 5 -20.24 -33.05 -29.59
CA LYS A 5 -20.16 -31.97 -28.58
C LYS A 5 -19.42 -30.73 -29.09
N THR A 6 -18.48 -30.88 -30.02
CA THR A 6 -17.68 -29.77 -30.54
C THR A 6 -18.45 -28.90 -31.55
N MET A 7 -19.50 -29.42 -32.18
CA MET A 7 -20.32 -28.65 -33.11
C MET A 7 -21.38 -27.75 -32.45
N LEU A 8 -21.74 -27.98 -31.18
CA LEU A 8 -22.73 -27.12 -30.49
C LEU A 8 -22.13 -25.81 -29.96
N TYR A 9 -20.82 -25.76 -29.68
CA TYR A 9 -20.17 -24.54 -29.17
C TYR A 9 -19.93 -23.49 -30.26
N LEU A 10 -19.70 -23.90 -31.51
CA LEU A 10 -19.46 -22.98 -32.63
C LEU A 10 -20.74 -22.28 -33.13
N SER A 11 -21.92 -22.85 -32.90
CA SER A 11 -23.20 -22.20 -33.23
C SER A 11 -23.65 -21.14 -32.22
N SER A 12 -23.11 -21.14 -30.99
CA SER A 12 -23.49 -20.16 -29.95
C SER A 12 -22.71 -18.84 -30.04
N LEU A 13 -21.53 -18.83 -30.67
CA LEU A 13 -20.68 -17.65 -30.76
C LEU A 13 -21.09 -16.69 -31.90
N VAL A 14 -21.85 -17.18 -32.90
CA VAL A 14 -22.29 -16.40 -34.06
C VAL A 14 -23.59 -15.62 -33.78
N LEU A 15 -24.33 -15.96 -32.72
CA LEU A 15 -25.60 -15.31 -32.37
C LEU A 15 -25.44 -14.09 -31.43
N LEU A 16 -24.26 -13.88 -30.83
CA LEU A 16 -24.02 -12.76 -29.92
C LEU A 16 -23.50 -11.48 -30.63
N THR A 17 -23.04 -11.56 -31.88
CA THR A 17 -22.48 -10.42 -32.62
C THR A 17 -23.50 -9.63 -33.45
N SER A 18 -24.80 -9.98 -33.39
CA SER A 18 -25.85 -9.37 -34.22
C SER A 18 -26.70 -8.30 -33.52
N LEU A 19 -26.35 -7.86 -32.29
CA LEU A 19 -27.16 -6.90 -31.51
C LEU A 19 -26.53 -5.51 -31.29
N LEU A 20 -25.44 -5.15 -31.96
CA LEU A 20 -24.81 -3.82 -31.85
C LEU A 20 -24.84 -2.99 -33.14
N TYR A 21 -25.92 -3.11 -33.92
CA TYR A 21 -26.21 -2.18 -35.03
C TYR A 21 -27.55 -1.47 -34.81
N GLY A 22 -27.49 -0.18 -34.48
CA GLY A 22 -28.60 0.74 -34.71
C GLY A 22 -28.87 1.73 -33.58
N CYS A 23 -28.31 2.93 -33.70
CA CYS A 23 -29.10 4.17 -33.81
C CYS A 23 -28.15 5.38 -33.87
N ASN A 24 -28.00 5.93 -35.08
CA ASN A 24 -27.43 7.24 -35.32
C ASN A 24 -28.49 8.04 -36.09
N THR A 25 -29.09 9.05 -35.46
CA THR A 25 -29.85 10.09 -36.17
C THR A 25 -29.59 11.45 -35.52
N SER A 26 -28.96 12.28 -36.34
CA SER A 26 -28.76 13.71 -36.29
C SER A 26 -30.01 14.54 -35.96
N GLY A 27 -29.80 15.58 -35.15
CA GLY A 27 -30.72 16.71 -34.96
C GLY A 27 -29.91 17.97 -34.64
N THR A 28 -29.57 18.72 -35.69
CA THR A 28 -29.12 20.11 -35.61
C THR A 28 -30.25 20.97 -35.05
N ASP A 29 -29.95 21.80 -34.05
CA ASP A 29 -30.49 23.16 -33.98
C ASP A 29 -29.60 24.05 -33.11
N SER A 30 -29.17 25.14 -33.74
CA SER A 30 -28.36 26.21 -33.18
C SER A 30 -29.28 27.35 -32.78
N PRO A 31 -29.01 28.05 -31.66
CA PRO A 31 -29.35 29.46 -31.59
C PRO A 31 -28.10 30.31 -31.39
N LYS A 32 -27.91 31.20 -32.38
CA LYS A 32 -27.14 32.44 -32.28
C LYS A 32 -27.77 33.38 -31.24
N ASN A 33 -26.95 34.00 -30.39
CA ASN A 33 -26.93 35.45 -30.14
C ASN A 33 -25.76 35.77 -29.19
N THR A 34 -24.69 36.48 -29.59
CA THR A 34 -24.54 37.93 -29.84
C THR A 34 -23.83 38.63 -28.68
N TYR A 35 -22.50 38.76 -28.83
CA TYR A 35 -21.64 39.96 -28.70
C TYR A 35 -21.98 41.08 -27.68
N SER A 36 -21.03 41.41 -26.78
CA SER A 36 -20.28 42.69 -26.71
C SER A 36 -19.47 42.76 -25.39
N GLY A 37 -18.15 42.97 -25.44
CA GLY A 37 -17.46 44.24 -25.07
C GLY A 37 -17.23 44.35 -23.55
N GLN A 38 -16.06 44.62 -22.96
CA GLN A 38 -14.92 45.43 -23.34
C GLN A 38 -13.68 45.04 -22.49
N GLU A 39 -12.50 45.17 -23.08
CA GLU A 39 -11.27 45.51 -22.36
C GLU A 39 -11.43 46.83 -21.61
N GLN A 40 -11.09 46.85 -20.32
CA GLN A 40 -10.44 48.01 -19.71
C GLN A 40 -9.34 47.52 -18.76
N ALA A 41 -8.11 47.60 -19.26
CA ALA A 41 -6.92 47.70 -18.44
C ALA A 41 -7.06 48.90 -17.50
N LYS A 42 -6.82 48.68 -16.21
CA LYS A 42 -6.53 49.75 -15.27
C LYS A 42 -5.48 49.28 -14.27
N ASP A 43 -4.28 49.78 -14.49
CA ASP A 43 -3.18 49.82 -13.52
C ASP A 43 -3.70 50.19 -12.12
N ARG A 44 -3.44 49.29 -11.17
CA ARG A 44 -3.22 49.64 -9.77
C ARG A 44 -2.08 48.80 -9.24
N SER A 45 -0.89 49.37 -9.36
CA SER A 45 0.20 49.20 -8.42
C SER A 45 -0.33 49.44 -7.00
N GLY A 46 -0.30 48.41 -6.18
CA GLY A 46 -0.48 48.47 -4.74
C GLY A 46 0.33 47.33 -4.15
N ASP A 47 1.42 47.68 -3.48
CA ASP A 47 2.15 46.80 -2.57
C ASP A 47 1.13 46.08 -1.67
N SER A 48 1.06 44.76 -1.81
CA SER A 48 0.40 43.89 -0.85
C SER A 48 1.52 43.13 -0.17
N GLU A 49 1.88 43.62 1.01
CA GLU A 49 2.57 42.84 2.03
C GLU A 49 1.91 41.47 2.16
N GLY A 50 2.73 40.43 2.28
CA GLY A 50 2.27 39.06 2.44
C GLY A 50 1.36 38.93 3.65
N GLU A 51 0.07 38.75 3.37
CA GLU A 51 -0.92 38.33 4.36
C GLU A 51 -0.55 36.89 4.74
N LYS A 52 0.10 36.72 5.90
CA LYS A 52 0.23 35.41 6.54
C LYS A 52 -1.19 34.90 6.78
N ILE A 53 -1.63 33.97 5.95
CA ILE A 53 -2.85 33.19 6.16
C ILE A 53 -2.64 32.49 7.51
N GLN A 54 -3.37 32.91 8.54
CA GLN A 54 -3.53 32.08 9.73
C GLN A 54 -4.33 30.87 9.27
N GLU A 55 -3.70 29.70 9.22
CA GLU A 55 -4.39 28.44 8.98
C GLU A 55 -5.43 28.24 10.07
N GLU A 56 -6.72 28.30 9.69
CA GLU A 56 -7.81 28.03 10.62
C GLU A 56 -7.82 26.53 10.92
N THR A 57 -7.41 26.14 12.12
CA THR A 57 -7.50 24.74 12.57
C THR A 57 -8.98 24.36 12.77
N TYR A 58 -9.40 23.22 12.21
CA TYR A 58 -10.75 22.69 12.44
C TYR A 58 -10.96 22.33 13.93
N ILE A 59 -12.10 22.72 14.49
CA ILE A 59 -12.49 22.35 15.86
C ILE A 59 -13.64 21.33 15.78
N PRO A 60 -13.41 20.06 16.15
CA PRO A 60 -14.43 19.02 16.03
C PRO A 60 -15.46 19.15 17.15
N ASN A 61 -16.70 18.72 16.85
CA ASN A 61 -17.75 18.65 17.87
C ASN A 61 -17.53 17.45 18.79
N GLU A 62 -18.18 17.47 19.96
CA GLU A 62 -18.06 16.36 20.94
C GLU A 62 -18.56 15.01 20.41
N GLU A 63 -19.42 15.02 19.40
CA GLU A 63 -20.02 13.84 18.79
C GLU A 63 -19.28 13.32 17.55
N ASP A 64 -18.32 14.10 17.04
CA ASP A 64 -17.57 13.73 15.84
C ASP A 64 -16.69 12.51 16.14
N VAL A 65 -16.59 11.58 15.19
CA VAL A 65 -15.60 10.51 15.23
C VAL A 65 -14.28 11.12 14.79
N ILE A 66 -13.30 11.15 15.68
CA ILE A 66 -12.04 11.84 15.41
C ILE A 66 -10.93 10.82 15.36
N PHE A 67 -10.15 10.84 14.29
CA PHE A 67 -8.92 10.08 14.14
C PHE A 67 -7.73 11.03 14.08
N LYS A 68 -6.78 10.86 15.00
CA LYS A 68 -5.53 11.63 15.07
C LYS A 68 -4.45 10.79 15.74
N ASN A 69 -3.23 10.80 15.20
CA ASN A 69 -2.04 10.15 15.78
C ASN A 69 -2.31 8.69 16.19
N ASN A 70 -2.92 7.92 15.27
CA ASN A 70 -3.27 6.50 15.48
C ASN A 70 -4.19 6.24 16.70
N LYS A 71 -4.89 7.27 17.18
CA LYS A 71 -5.89 7.19 18.25
C LYS A 71 -7.24 7.64 17.70
N MET A 72 -8.31 7.10 18.27
CA MET A 72 -9.67 7.43 17.86
C MET A 72 -10.55 7.85 19.04
N ARG A 73 -11.37 8.88 18.82
CA ARG A 73 -12.45 9.27 19.74
C ARG A 73 -13.81 8.92 19.16
N ASN A 74 -14.76 8.59 20.04
CA ASN A 74 -16.12 8.19 19.69
C ASN A 74 -16.19 6.98 18.74
N LYS A 75 -15.22 6.06 18.87
CA LYS A 75 -15.11 4.85 18.04
C LYS A 75 -16.39 4.00 18.07
N GLU A 76 -17.05 3.94 19.22
CA GLU A 76 -18.31 3.24 19.42
C GLU A 76 -19.43 3.75 18.50
N ARG A 77 -19.45 5.04 18.17
CA ARG A 77 -20.41 5.63 17.23
C ARG A 77 -20.15 5.18 15.80
N LEU A 78 -18.87 5.09 15.42
CA LEU A 78 -18.50 4.51 14.12
C LEU A 78 -18.88 3.03 14.05
N ASP A 79 -18.56 2.26 15.09
CA ASP A 79 -18.92 0.83 15.17
C ASP A 79 -20.45 0.62 15.15
N GLU A 80 -21.25 1.51 15.73
CA GLU A 80 -22.72 1.47 15.65
C GLU A 80 -23.24 1.88 14.26
N PHE A 81 -22.66 2.92 13.67
CA PHE A 81 -22.99 3.35 12.31
C PHE A 81 -22.73 2.21 11.32
N VAL A 82 -21.58 1.56 11.40
CA VAL A 82 -21.20 0.44 10.52
C VAL A 82 -22.21 -0.71 10.56
N LYS A 83 -22.77 -1.00 11.74
CA LYS A 83 -23.77 -2.09 11.90
C LYS A 83 -25.12 -1.78 11.28
N THR A 84 -25.42 -0.51 11.01
CA THR A 84 -26.77 -0.07 10.60
C THR A 84 -26.78 0.62 9.24
N ALA A 85 -25.62 1.03 8.75
CA ALA A 85 -25.50 1.80 7.53
C ALA A 85 -25.72 0.93 6.28
N GLY A 86 -26.64 1.35 5.43
CA GLY A 86 -27.08 0.60 4.24
C GLY A 86 -28.22 -0.39 4.49
N ASP A 87 -28.56 -0.68 5.75
CA ASP A 87 -29.57 -1.69 6.14
C ASP A 87 -30.89 -1.06 6.59
N ASN A 88 -31.66 -0.53 5.64
CA ASN A 88 -33.01 0.03 5.84
C ASN A 88 -33.12 1.06 6.98
N ASN A 89 -32.02 1.74 7.30
CA ASN A 89 -31.92 2.67 8.42
C ASN A 89 -31.30 4.00 7.97
N GLU A 90 -31.79 5.09 8.53
CA GLU A 90 -31.22 6.42 8.32
C GLU A 90 -30.45 6.85 9.57
N SER A 91 -29.16 7.07 9.41
CA SER A 91 -28.26 7.53 10.46
C SER A 91 -27.20 8.43 9.84
N GLN A 92 -26.56 9.26 10.67
CA GLN A 92 -25.53 10.19 10.22
C GLN A 92 -24.45 10.32 11.29
N ILE A 93 -23.19 10.29 10.85
CA ILE A 93 -22.03 10.63 11.67
C ILE A 93 -21.11 11.55 10.87
N ARG A 94 -20.26 12.29 11.58
CA ARG A 94 -19.14 13.02 11.01
C ARG A 94 -17.86 12.34 11.44
N VAL A 95 -16.98 12.11 10.47
CA VAL A 95 -15.62 11.61 10.70
C VAL A 95 -14.65 12.73 10.40
N VAL A 96 -13.68 12.92 11.28
CA VAL A 96 -12.63 13.95 11.17
C VAL A 96 -11.30 13.23 11.21
N LYS A 97 -10.59 13.21 10.09
CA LYS A 97 -9.27 12.60 9.94
C LYS A 97 -8.24 13.73 9.93
N TYR A 98 -7.42 13.80 10.97
CA TYR A 98 -6.27 14.71 11.00
C TYR A 98 -5.10 14.07 10.26
N GLU A 99 -4.51 14.84 9.38
CA GLU A 99 -3.30 14.57 8.60
C GLU A 99 -2.28 15.69 8.88
N GLU A 100 -1.07 15.54 8.37
CA GLU A 100 0.00 16.55 8.49
C GLU A 100 -0.46 17.95 8.05
N HIS A 101 -1.18 18.03 6.93
CA HIS A 101 -1.61 19.29 6.33
C HIS A 101 -3.04 19.72 6.70
N GLY A 102 -3.57 19.23 7.83
CA GLY A 102 -4.84 19.67 8.39
C GLY A 102 -5.87 18.56 8.57
N ALA A 103 -7.15 18.89 8.40
CA ALA A 103 -8.26 17.97 8.67
C ALA A 103 -9.10 17.69 7.43
N ILE A 104 -9.23 16.40 7.11
CA ILE A 104 -10.18 15.91 6.11
C ILE A 104 -11.46 15.47 6.85
N ILE A 105 -12.59 16.03 6.45
CA ILE A 105 -13.88 15.79 7.11
C ILE A 105 -14.77 14.95 6.18
N TYR A 106 -15.38 13.90 6.71
CA TYR A 106 -16.35 13.08 5.99
C TYR A 106 -17.69 13.08 6.72
N ASP A 107 -18.71 13.69 6.12
CA ASP A 107 -20.09 13.51 6.57
C ASP A 107 -20.66 12.22 5.96
N LEU A 108 -20.82 11.20 6.79
CA LEU A 108 -21.35 9.89 6.41
C LEU A 108 -22.83 9.81 6.74
N LYS A 109 -23.64 9.40 5.77
CA LYS A 109 -25.08 9.32 5.95
C LYS A 109 -25.65 8.05 5.34
N SER A 110 -26.19 7.18 6.20
CA SER A 110 -26.99 6.04 5.75
C SER A 110 -28.32 6.55 5.21
N ARG A 111 -28.69 6.04 4.04
CA ARG A 111 -29.91 6.37 3.29
C ARG A 111 -30.66 5.10 2.96
N TYR A 112 -31.96 5.23 2.85
CA TYR A 112 -32.84 4.15 2.43
C TYR A 112 -33.96 4.69 1.54
N ASP A 113 -34.17 4.08 0.38
CA ASP A 113 -35.33 4.32 -0.47
C ASP A 113 -36.35 3.20 -0.28
N GLU A 114 -37.44 3.50 0.42
CA GLU A 114 -38.53 2.58 0.69
C GLU A 114 -39.18 2.02 -0.60
N ASN A 115 -39.19 2.78 -1.69
CA ASN A 115 -39.81 2.36 -2.95
C ASN A 115 -38.93 1.35 -3.70
N ALA A 116 -37.61 1.54 -3.65
CA ALA A 116 -36.64 0.65 -4.26
C ALA A 116 -36.27 -0.53 -3.35
N GLY A 117 -36.48 -0.40 -2.03
CA GLY A 117 -36.02 -1.37 -1.04
C GLY A 117 -34.50 -1.45 -0.97
N VAL A 118 -33.80 -0.33 -1.22
CA VAL A 118 -32.34 -0.26 -1.31
C VAL A 118 -31.82 0.81 -0.37
N GLY A 119 -30.82 0.45 0.44
CA GLY A 119 -30.04 1.39 1.24
C GLY A 119 -28.66 1.66 0.64
N TRP A 120 -28.06 2.79 1.03
CA TRP A 120 -26.70 3.16 0.65
C TRP A 120 -26.10 4.14 1.65
N VAL A 121 -24.78 4.31 1.60
CA VAL A 121 -24.04 5.32 2.37
C VAL A 121 -23.68 6.47 1.44
N ARG A 122 -24.16 7.66 1.76
CA ARG A 122 -23.70 8.90 1.14
C ARG A 122 -22.51 9.43 1.94
N VAL A 123 -21.41 9.68 1.25
CA VAL A 123 -20.18 10.27 1.81
C VAL A 123 -20.02 11.65 1.22
N SER A 124 -19.85 12.67 2.06
CA SER A 124 -19.59 14.03 1.60
C SER A 124 -18.26 14.50 2.20
N PRO A 125 -17.16 14.40 1.44
CA PRO A 125 -15.86 14.95 1.84
C PRO A 125 -15.91 16.48 1.90
N ASP A 126 -15.25 17.05 2.89
CA ASP A 126 -14.99 18.48 3.05
C ASP A 126 -13.50 18.69 3.36
N LEU A 127 -12.85 19.40 2.44
CA LEU A 127 -11.42 19.69 2.46
C LEU A 127 -11.13 21.16 2.80
N SER A 128 -12.12 21.90 3.31
CA SER A 128 -11.97 23.33 3.61
C SER A 128 -10.89 23.61 4.66
N TYR A 129 -10.48 22.59 5.43
CA TYR A 129 -9.47 22.63 6.48
C TYR A 129 -8.26 21.74 6.17
N TYR A 130 -8.10 21.33 4.90
CA TYR A 130 -6.99 20.52 4.42
C TYR A 130 -6.25 21.25 3.31
N HIS A 131 -4.93 21.33 3.41
CA HIS A 131 -4.08 21.97 2.42
C HIS A 131 -3.25 20.91 1.69
N THR A 132 -3.61 20.60 0.45
CA THR A 132 -2.83 19.67 -0.38
C THR A 132 -1.44 20.25 -0.62
N ALA A 133 -0.38 19.47 -0.39
CA ALA A 133 0.98 19.88 -0.72
C ALA A 133 1.14 20.06 -2.26
N GLU A 134 2.15 20.82 -2.71
CA GLU A 134 2.30 21.15 -4.14
C GLU A 134 2.47 19.92 -5.06
N ASP A 135 2.97 18.82 -4.50
CA ASP A 135 3.26 17.54 -5.16
C ASP A 135 2.31 16.39 -4.75
N GLU A 136 1.39 16.63 -3.81
CA GLU A 136 0.47 15.60 -3.34
C GLU A 136 -0.63 15.34 -4.39
N VAL A 137 -0.72 14.08 -4.83
CA VAL A 137 -1.80 13.63 -5.72
C VAL A 137 -3.08 13.47 -4.92
N GLN A 138 -3.99 14.42 -5.07
CA GLN A 138 -5.28 14.39 -4.39
C GLN A 138 -6.09 13.13 -4.75
N ASP A 139 -6.49 12.37 -3.74
CA ASP A 139 -7.30 11.17 -3.89
C ASP A 139 -8.64 11.48 -4.58
N VAL A 140 -8.92 10.79 -5.69
CA VAL A 140 -10.14 10.94 -6.49
C VAL A 140 -11.40 10.76 -5.64
N PHE A 141 -11.33 9.95 -4.58
CA PHE A 141 -12.42 9.75 -3.64
C PHE A 141 -12.88 11.06 -2.97
N ASN A 142 -11.92 11.94 -2.66
CA ASN A 142 -12.15 13.19 -1.91
C ASN A 142 -12.62 14.35 -2.78
N ASN A 143 -12.55 14.21 -4.11
CA ASN A 143 -12.86 15.29 -5.05
C ASN A 143 -14.37 15.52 -5.25
N ALA A 144 -15.21 14.58 -4.82
CA ALA A 144 -16.66 14.71 -4.97
C ALA A 144 -17.41 13.86 -3.92
N PRO A 145 -18.68 14.21 -3.63
CA PRO A 145 -19.54 13.34 -2.84
C PRO A 145 -19.69 11.95 -3.45
N GLN A 146 -19.58 10.93 -2.62
CA GLN A 146 -19.67 9.52 -3.00
C GLN A 146 -21.00 8.91 -2.58
N GLN A 147 -21.41 7.89 -3.33
CA GLN A 147 -22.45 6.95 -2.94
C GLN A 147 -21.81 5.57 -2.94
N CYS A 148 -21.83 4.91 -1.78
CA CYS A 148 -21.29 3.58 -1.55
C CYS A 148 -22.43 2.66 -1.12
N ALA A 149 -22.38 1.38 -1.48
CA ALA A 149 -23.43 0.43 -1.13
C ALA A 149 -23.52 0.22 0.39
N ASN A 150 -22.37 0.05 1.06
CA ASN A 150 -22.30 -0.17 2.50
C ASN A 150 -20.93 0.23 3.07
N ILE A 151 -20.79 0.10 4.38
CA ILE A 151 -19.53 0.22 5.11
C ILE A 151 -19.35 -1.04 5.98
N SER A 152 -18.12 -1.52 6.11
CA SER A 152 -17.79 -2.66 6.97
C SER A 152 -16.56 -2.37 7.83
N LYS A 153 -16.41 -3.17 8.89
CA LYS A 153 -15.20 -3.22 9.71
C LYS A 153 -14.43 -4.47 9.33
N ASP A 154 -13.37 -4.30 8.55
CA ASP A 154 -12.52 -5.37 8.08
C ASP A 154 -11.38 -5.61 9.07
N THR A 155 -11.55 -6.59 9.95
CA THR A 155 -10.54 -6.95 10.94
C THR A 155 -9.33 -7.69 10.37
N ALA A 156 -9.44 -8.24 9.15
CA ALA A 156 -8.32 -8.93 8.52
C ALA A 156 -7.31 -7.93 7.94
N GLU A 157 -7.81 -6.88 7.29
CA GLU A 157 -6.96 -5.79 6.78
C GLU A 157 -6.74 -4.68 7.80
N GLY A 158 -7.54 -4.61 8.87
CA GLY A 158 -7.37 -3.61 9.92
C GLY A 158 -7.98 -2.24 9.59
N TYR A 159 -9.01 -2.17 8.73
CA TYR A 159 -9.64 -0.91 8.32
C TYR A 159 -11.17 -0.93 8.40
N TYR A 160 -11.76 0.25 8.58
CA TYR A 160 -13.13 0.53 8.20
C TYR A 160 -13.18 0.80 6.70
N LYS A 161 -13.94 0.00 5.96
CA LYS A 161 -13.98 0.06 4.49
C LYS A 161 -15.36 0.46 3.98
N LEU A 162 -15.39 1.36 3.02
CA LEU A 162 -16.57 1.65 2.22
C LEU A 162 -16.53 0.80 0.94
N HIS A 163 -17.67 0.21 0.58
CA HIS A 163 -17.77 -0.75 -0.52
C HIS A 163 -18.67 -0.22 -1.64
N GLU A 164 -18.30 -0.59 -2.87
CA GLU A 164 -19.02 -0.29 -4.11
C GLU A 164 -19.35 1.20 -4.23
N CYS A 165 -18.33 2.04 -4.01
CA CYS A 165 -18.45 3.48 -4.17
C CYS A 165 -18.43 3.87 -5.65
N ARG A 166 -19.04 5.03 -5.96
CA ARG A 166 -19.09 5.56 -7.33
C ARG A 166 -17.71 5.63 -8.02
N THR A 167 -16.65 6.00 -7.30
CA THR A 167 -15.30 6.13 -7.86
C THR A 167 -14.37 4.97 -7.53
N ASN A 168 -14.70 4.14 -6.53
CA ASN A 168 -13.82 3.10 -6.00
C ASN A 168 -14.63 1.86 -5.64
N TRP A 169 -14.16 0.67 -6.00
CA TRP A 169 -14.81 -0.56 -5.57
C TRP A 169 -14.70 -0.78 -4.05
N GLU A 170 -13.53 -0.48 -3.47
CA GLU A 170 -13.31 -0.43 -2.03
C GLU A 170 -12.52 0.83 -1.66
N TYR A 171 -12.84 1.41 -0.51
CA TYR A 171 -12.13 2.56 0.04
C TYR A 171 -11.83 2.36 1.52
N ARG A 172 -10.54 2.45 1.89
CA ARG A 172 -10.08 2.38 3.28
C ARG A 172 -10.31 3.74 3.94
N LEU A 173 -11.37 3.86 4.73
CA LEU A 173 -11.76 5.13 5.34
C LEU A 173 -10.89 5.49 6.56
N LEU A 174 -10.74 4.56 7.51
CA LEU A 174 -9.96 4.74 8.74
C LEU A 174 -9.36 3.41 9.20
N PRO A 175 -8.18 3.39 9.84
CA PRO A 175 -7.64 2.18 10.45
C PRO A 175 -8.39 1.80 11.73
N ILE A 176 -8.37 0.52 12.07
CA ILE A 176 -8.94 -0.03 13.32
C ILE A 176 -7.88 0.06 14.41
N VAL A 177 -7.97 1.09 15.25
CA VAL A 177 -7.01 1.33 16.32
C VAL A 177 -7.51 0.88 17.69
N SER A 178 -6.59 0.47 18.57
CA SER A 178 -6.88 0.19 19.98
C SER A 178 -6.79 1.44 20.86
N GLY A 179 -6.05 2.47 20.42
CA GLY A 179 -5.85 3.73 21.14
C GLY A 179 -7.11 4.59 21.19
N THR A 180 -7.43 5.11 22.37
CA THR A 180 -8.51 6.09 22.58
C THR A 180 -7.91 7.49 22.63
N LEU A 181 -8.44 8.40 21.83
CA LEU A 181 -8.02 9.80 21.81
C LEU A 181 -8.74 10.58 22.93
N SER A 182 -7.97 11.19 23.83
CA SER A 182 -8.49 11.97 24.96
C SER A 182 -8.91 13.39 24.55
N LYS A 183 -9.53 14.16 25.45
CA LYS A 183 -9.81 15.59 25.20
C LYS A 183 -8.51 16.39 25.24
N GLU A 184 -7.61 16.00 26.13
CA GLU A 184 -6.29 16.61 26.33
C GLU A 184 -5.40 16.42 25.08
N ASP A 185 -5.48 15.27 24.41
CA ASP A 185 -4.75 14.97 23.17
C ASP A 185 -5.17 15.90 22.01
N LEU A 186 -6.40 16.41 22.03
CA LEU A 186 -6.91 17.36 21.03
C LEU A 186 -6.49 18.81 21.32
N GLU A 187 -6.35 19.16 22.60
CA GLU A 187 -6.02 20.52 23.04
C GLU A 187 -4.51 20.80 23.08
N ASN A 188 -3.68 19.75 23.22
CA ASN A 188 -2.21 19.87 23.27
C ASN A 188 -1.52 19.93 21.90
N SER A 189 -2.22 20.35 20.84
CA SER A 189 -1.69 20.40 19.46
C SER A 189 -0.50 21.34 19.22
N ASN A 190 -0.04 22.09 20.25
CA ASN A 190 1.16 22.92 20.20
C ASN A 190 2.39 22.28 20.87
N GLN A 191 2.33 21.02 21.30
CA GLN A 191 3.48 20.23 21.71
C GLN A 191 3.53 18.94 20.90
N GLU A 192 3.81 19.07 19.60
CA GLU A 192 4.42 17.99 18.83
C GLU A 192 5.85 17.80 19.36
N ASN A 193 5.95 16.95 20.36
CA ASN A 193 7.11 16.18 20.77
C ASN A 193 6.65 15.20 21.86
N GLU A 194 5.49 14.54 21.66
CA GLU A 194 5.29 13.26 22.35
C GLU A 194 6.20 12.27 21.64
N GLU A 195 7.26 11.85 22.31
CA GLU A 195 8.17 10.78 21.91
C GLU A 195 7.33 9.54 21.53
N SER A 196 7.02 9.38 20.24
CA SER A 196 6.43 8.17 19.70
C SER A 196 7.51 7.10 19.74
N GLU A 197 7.41 6.20 20.71
CA GLU A 197 8.27 5.03 20.76
C GLU A 197 7.97 4.14 19.55
N VAL A 198 8.98 3.87 18.73
CA VAL A 198 8.88 2.97 17.58
C VAL A 198 8.68 1.54 18.11
N ILE A 199 7.60 0.89 17.68
CA ILE A 199 7.20 -0.44 18.14
C ILE A 199 7.60 -1.48 17.09
N GLU A 200 8.35 -2.49 17.51
CA GLU A 200 8.69 -3.62 16.64
C GLU A 200 7.43 -4.35 16.13
N GLY A 201 7.48 -4.82 14.88
CA GLY A 201 6.39 -5.53 14.20
C GLY A 201 5.29 -4.63 13.64
N HIS A 202 5.44 -3.30 13.68
CA HIS A 202 4.48 -2.34 13.12
C HIS A 202 4.99 -1.71 11.83
N TYR A 203 4.04 -1.29 10.99
CA TYR A 203 4.30 -0.50 9.79
C TYR A 203 4.22 0.99 10.12
N TYR A 204 5.14 1.75 9.53
CA TYR A 204 5.24 3.20 9.67
C TYR A 204 5.51 3.81 8.30
N TYR A 205 5.07 5.05 8.05
CA TYR A 205 5.66 5.82 6.95
C TYR A 205 7.10 6.14 7.34
N LEU A 206 8.01 6.04 6.38
CA LEU A 206 9.43 6.17 6.67
C LEU A 206 9.76 7.56 7.25
N ASP A 207 9.13 8.61 6.71
CA ASP A 207 9.25 9.99 7.19
C ASP A 207 8.78 10.19 8.63
N ASP A 208 7.85 9.35 9.12
CA ASP A 208 7.35 9.44 10.51
C ASP A 208 8.36 8.93 11.54
N ILE A 209 9.34 8.11 11.11
CA ILE A 209 10.21 7.36 12.02
C ILE A 209 11.70 7.42 11.69
N THR A 210 12.13 8.23 10.72
CA THR A 210 13.54 8.29 10.32
C THR A 210 14.03 9.71 10.11
N THR A 211 15.18 10.04 10.70
CA THR A 211 15.97 11.22 10.33
C THR A 211 16.88 10.92 9.15
N GLU A 212 17.42 9.69 9.09
CA GLU A 212 18.37 9.27 8.07
C GLU A 212 18.30 7.75 7.86
N ILE A 213 18.53 7.29 6.62
CA ILE A 213 18.40 5.88 6.24
C ILE A 213 19.74 5.34 5.77
N PHE A 214 20.18 4.22 6.33
CA PHE A 214 21.44 3.58 5.95
C PHE A 214 21.24 2.21 5.35
N LEU A 215 22.12 1.87 4.40
CA LEU A 215 22.18 0.53 3.82
C LEU A 215 22.91 -0.49 4.69
N SER A 216 23.60 -0.04 5.75
CA SER A 216 24.31 -0.91 6.67
C SER A 216 24.09 -0.50 8.13
N LYS A 217 23.98 -1.50 9.01
CA LYS A 217 23.78 -1.29 10.44
C LYS A 217 24.93 -0.49 11.04
N LYS A 218 26.16 -0.83 10.64
CA LYS A 218 27.38 -0.20 11.12
C LYS A 218 27.41 1.30 10.80
N ASP A 219 27.05 1.69 9.58
CA ASP A 219 27.03 3.11 9.20
C ASP A 219 25.94 3.87 9.99
N ALA A 220 24.77 3.25 10.21
CA ALA A 220 23.71 3.84 11.05
C ALA A 220 24.16 4.00 12.51
N GLU A 221 24.83 3.00 13.07
CA GLU A 221 25.36 3.03 14.44
C GLU A 221 26.47 4.09 14.60
N GLU A 222 27.39 4.20 13.62
CA GLU A 222 28.43 5.23 13.61
C GLU A 222 27.81 6.63 13.53
N TRP A 223 26.84 6.83 12.64
CA TRP A 223 26.10 8.10 12.53
C TRP A 223 25.38 8.44 13.83
N GLN A 224 24.66 7.49 14.42
CA GLN A 224 23.93 7.66 15.68
C GLN A 224 24.90 8.01 16.82
N GLN A 225 26.09 7.42 16.85
CA GLN A 225 27.12 7.78 17.82
C GLN A 225 27.58 9.23 17.65
N TYR A 226 27.87 9.68 16.42
CA TYR A 226 28.26 11.08 16.16
C TYR A 226 27.15 12.06 16.53
N TYR A 227 25.89 11.69 16.28
CA TYR A 227 24.72 12.45 16.70
C TYR A 227 24.62 12.58 18.22
N GLU A 228 24.82 11.48 18.97
CA GLU A 228 24.87 11.50 20.44
C GLU A 228 26.00 12.38 20.99
N GLU A 229 27.14 12.42 20.30
CA GLU A 229 28.32 13.22 20.66
C GLU A 229 28.22 14.70 20.23
N ASN A 230 27.20 15.07 19.43
CA ASN A 230 27.06 16.36 18.74
C ASN A 230 28.26 16.70 17.84
N ASP A 231 28.82 15.70 17.15
CA ASP A 231 29.97 15.84 16.26
C ASP A 231 29.53 16.06 14.80
N GLN A 232 29.16 17.30 14.48
CA GLN A 232 28.58 17.67 13.18
C GLN A 232 29.47 17.33 11.98
N GLU A 233 30.80 17.43 12.11
CA GLU A 233 31.73 17.16 11.00
C GLU A 233 31.67 15.68 10.59
N ASN A 234 31.64 14.78 11.58
CA ASN A 234 31.56 13.35 11.34
C ASN A 234 30.17 12.87 10.91
N ILE A 235 29.09 13.55 11.36
CA ILE A 235 27.71 13.31 10.86
C ILE A 235 27.64 13.55 9.35
N GLU A 236 28.15 14.70 8.89
CA GLU A 236 28.13 15.07 7.47
C GLU A 236 28.97 14.10 6.62
N GLU A 237 30.13 13.68 7.13
CA GLU A 237 30.97 12.68 6.46
C GLU A 237 30.27 11.31 6.36
N ALA A 238 29.63 10.85 7.43
CA ALA A 238 28.89 9.58 7.45
C ALA A 238 27.69 9.59 6.49
N THR A 239 26.89 10.68 6.46
CA THR A 239 25.79 10.84 5.51
C THR A 239 26.29 10.84 4.06
N LEU A 240 27.37 11.58 3.75
CA LEU A 240 27.94 11.60 2.40
C LEU A 240 28.45 10.23 1.94
N ASN A 241 29.09 9.48 2.84
CA ASN A 241 29.55 8.12 2.55
C ASN A 241 28.38 7.16 2.30
N ASN A 242 27.29 7.31 3.06
CA ASN A 242 26.07 6.53 2.86
C ASN A 242 25.40 6.83 1.50
N ILE A 243 25.28 8.11 1.13
CA ILE A 243 24.78 8.51 -0.20
C ILE A 243 25.67 7.93 -1.32
N ALA A 244 26.99 8.01 -1.16
CA ALA A 244 27.93 7.43 -2.12
C ALA A 244 27.73 5.91 -2.28
N LYS A 245 27.52 5.18 -1.17
CA LYS A 245 27.18 3.74 -1.19
C LYS A 245 25.82 3.48 -1.85
N GLY A 246 24.82 4.33 -1.62
CA GLY A 246 23.52 4.24 -2.30
C GLY A 246 23.66 4.32 -3.81
N LEU A 247 24.39 5.33 -4.29
CA LEU A 247 24.69 5.53 -5.71
C LEU A 247 25.50 4.35 -6.31
N GLU A 248 26.49 3.83 -5.57
CA GLU A 248 27.29 2.68 -6.02
C GLU A 248 26.47 1.40 -6.14
N ASN A 249 25.56 1.16 -5.19
CA ASN A 249 24.69 -0.01 -5.18
C ASN A 249 23.42 0.14 -6.04
N ARG A 250 23.26 1.28 -6.74
CA ARG A 250 22.06 1.61 -7.53
C ARG A 250 20.76 1.53 -6.71
N VAL A 251 20.85 1.80 -5.42
CA VAL A 251 19.67 1.91 -4.56
C VAL A 251 19.12 3.31 -4.74
N ASP A 252 17.90 3.37 -5.24
CA ASP A 252 17.13 4.61 -5.32
C ASP A 252 16.50 4.89 -3.95
N LEU A 253 17.27 5.54 -3.06
CA LEU A 253 16.82 5.88 -1.70
C LEU A 253 15.56 6.76 -1.73
N ASP A 254 15.41 7.61 -2.74
CA ASP A 254 14.23 8.46 -2.92
C ASP A 254 12.95 7.63 -3.15
N ARG A 255 13.05 6.46 -3.80
CA ARG A 255 11.92 5.51 -3.94
C ARG A 255 11.60 4.75 -2.65
N ILE A 256 12.49 4.75 -1.66
CA ILE A 256 12.29 4.06 -0.38
C ILE A 256 11.62 4.98 0.63
N ILE A 257 11.98 6.26 0.61
CA ILE A 257 11.44 7.33 1.45
C ILE A 257 9.91 7.45 1.30
N SER A 258 9.36 7.23 0.11
CA SER A 258 7.92 7.34 -0.15
C SER A 258 7.05 6.13 0.29
N ASN A 259 7.58 5.16 1.04
CA ASN A 259 6.85 3.90 1.32
C ASN A 259 6.61 3.64 2.81
N GLU A 260 5.58 2.84 3.09
CA GLU A 260 5.40 2.19 4.39
C GLU A 260 6.50 1.14 4.61
N VAL A 261 7.07 1.13 5.83
CA VAL A 261 8.13 0.22 6.25
C VAL A 261 7.72 -0.55 7.51
N LEU A 262 7.97 -1.86 7.51
CA LEU A 262 7.90 -2.72 8.68
C LEU A 262 9.17 -2.54 9.52
N VAL A 263 9.00 -2.12 10.76
CA VAL A 263 10.09 -2.14 11.75
C VAL A 263 10.19 -3.55 12.32
N THR A 264 11.36 -4.17 12.20
CA THR A 264 11.58 -5.57 12.65
C THR A 264 12.36 -5.68 13.93
N SER A 265 13.29 -4.75 14.18
CA SER A 265 13.99 -4.63 15.45
C SER A 265 14.46 -3.19 15.64
N CYS A 266 14.56 -2.73 16.88
CA CYS A 266 15.20 -1.45 17.20
C CYS A 266 16.20 -1.64 18.34
N GLU A 267 17.48 -1.43 18.04
CA GLU A 267 18.58 -1.59 19.00
C GLU A 267 19.42 -0.33 19.02
N ALA A 268 19.70 0.20 20.22
CA ALA A 268 20.60 1.33 20.43
C ALA A 268 20.30 2.59 19.61
N GLY A 269 19.02 2.87 19.32
CA GLY A 269 18.63 4.04 18.51
C GLY A 269 18.70 3.81 17.01
N VAL A 270 18.89 2.57 16.56
CA VAL A 270 18.85 2.19 15.14
C VAL A 270 17.78 1.12 14.95
N CYS A 271 16.86 1.36 14.02
CA CYS A 271 15.78 0.44 13.68
C CYS A 271 16.05 -0.27 12.36
N GLU A 272 15.98 -1.59 12.36
CA GLU A 272 15.99 -2.40 11.14
C GLU A 272 14.60 -2.38 10.49
N ILE A 273 14.54 -1.88 9.27
CA ILE A 273 13.31 -1.67 8.51
C ILE A 273 13.30 -2.45 7.19
N TYR A 274 12.10 -2.84 6.78
CA TYR A 274 11.82 -3.48 5.50
C TYR A 274 10.64 -2.77 4.83
N THR A 275 10.76 -2.46 3.55
CA THR A 275 9.63 -1.86 2.80
C THR A 275 8.48 -2.86 2.65
N GLU A 276 7.23 -2.40 2.71
CA GLU A 276 6.02 -3.22 2.50
C GLU A 276 6.07 -4.04 1.18
N HIS A 277 6.76 -3.49 0.16
CA HIS A 277 6.83 -4.09 -1.17
C HIS A 277 8.10 -4.91 -1.43
N SER A 278 9.06 -4.98 -0.51
CA SER A 278 10.28 -5.78 -0.66
C SER A 278 10.90 -6.14 0.69
N PHE A 279 10.81 -7.43 1.05
CA PHE A 279 11.57 -8.01 2.15
C PHE A 279 13.07 -8.19 1.84
N GLU A 280 13.53 -7.86 0.63
CA GLU A 280 14.97 -7.89 0.30
C GLU A 280 15.65 -6.55 0.51
N PHE A 281 14.89 -5.47 0.68
CA PHE A 281 15.45 -4.18 1.05
C PHE A 281 15.53 -4.05 2.56
N LYS A 282 16.65 -4.54 3.12
CA LYS A 282 17.03 -4.32 4.50
C LYS A 282 17.75 -2.98 4.62
N ALA A 283 17.15 -2.04 5.33
CA ALA A 283 17.77 -0.77 5.67
C ALA A 283 17.69 -0.52 7.17
N PHE A 284 18.42 0.49 7.61
CA PHE A 284 18.51 0.88 9.00
C PHE A 284 18.10 2.35 9.11
N ALA A 285 16.96 2.58 9.72
CA ALA A 285 16.45 3.91 10.04
C ALA A 285 17.06 4.37 11.37
N VAL A 286 17.51 5.61 11.41
CA VAL A 286 17.85 6.29 12.66
C VAL A 286 16.65 7.15 13.05
N PRO A 287 15.88 6.78 14.09
CA PRO A 287 14.67 7.50 14.43
C PRO A 287 14.96 8.88 14.99
N GLU A 288 14.11 9.83 14.65
CA GLU A 288 14.15 11.18 15.23
C GLU A 288 13.92 11.15 16.75
N VAL A 289 13.23 10.11 17.22
CA VAL A 289 12.93 9.87 18.63
C VAL A 289 14.03 9.05 19.31
N LYS A 290 14.56 9.55 20.44
CA LYS A 290 15.61 8.87 21.21
C LYS A 290 15.09 7.56 21.82
N ILE A 291 15.50 6.42 21.26
CA ILE A 291 15.24 5.10 21.87
C ILE A 291 16.17 4.92 23.08
N LYS A 292 15.60 4.58 24.25
CA LYS A 292 16.40 4.31 25.45
C LYS A 292 17.27 3.07 25.22
N LYS A 293 18.58 3.26 25.31
CA LYS A 293 19.61 2.23 25.10
C LYS A 293 19.53 1.15 26.19
N ASP A 294 18.98 -0.02 25.87
CA ASP A 294 19.19 -1.22 26.67
C ASP A 294 20.50 -1.90 26.25
N THR A 295 21.36 -2.12 27.24
CA THR A 295 22.77 -2.49 27.03
C THR A 295 22.93 -4.01 26.84
N GLY A 296 22.86 -4.47 25.58
CA GLY A 296 23.20 -5.84 25.19
C GLY A 296 24.22 -5.84 24.05
N THR A 297 25.46 -6.21 24.33
CA THR A 297 26.58 -6.18 23.38
C THR A 297 26.66 -7.50 22.59
N GLY A 298 26.63 -7.44 21.26
CA GLY A 298 26.92 -8.57 20.37
C GLY A 298 27.59 -8.11 19.08
N GLU A 299 28.87 -8.46 18.90
CA GLU A 299 29.66 -8.17 17.70
C GLU A 299 29.23 -9.06 16.52
N SER A 300 29.17 -8.51 15.30
CA SER A 300 29.04 -9.26 14.04
C SER A 300 30.12 -8.88 13.03
N GLU A 301 30.65 -9.90 12.35
CA GLU A 301 31.75 -9.88 11.38
C GLU A 301 31.37 -9.28 10.01
N GLU A 302 32.37 -8.66 9.36
CA GLU A 302 32.32 -8.02 8.04
C GLU A 302 32.27 -9.02 6.86
N GLN A 303 31.56 -8.65 5.79
CA GLN A 303 31.76 -9.20 4.44
C GLN A 303 32.04 -8.10 3.40
N PRO A 304 32.85 -8.37 2.36
CA PRO A 304 33.34 -7.34 1.44
C PRO A 304 32.42 -7.10 0.22
N GLN A 305 32.17 -5.83 -0.09
CA GLN A 305 31.50 -5.33 -1.29
C GLN A 305 32.42 -5.28 -2.52
N LYS A 306 31.84 -5.40 -3.72
CA LYS A 306 32.53 -5.21 -5.00
C LYS A 306 31.60 -4.57 -6.04
N ASN A 307 31.96 -3.36 -6.47
CA ASN A 307 31.31 -2.58 -7.53
C ASN A 307 31.42 -3.26 -8.91
N ALA A 308 30.30 -3.38 -9.62
CA ALA A 308 30.29 -3.74 -11.04
C ALA A 308 29.10 -3.11 -11.77
N LYS A 309 29.40 -2.53 -12.93
CA LYS A 309 28.44 -2.32 -14.03
C LYS A 309 27.61 -3.61 -14.17
N THR A 310 26.28 -3.52 -14.11
CA THR A 310 25.41 -4.71 -14.15
C THR A 310 25.63 -5.43 -15.47
N ASP A 311 26.50 -6.40 -15.41
CA ASP A 311 26.77 -7.35 -16.46
C ASP A 311 25.44 -8.06 -16.78
N LYS A 312 25.20 -8.44 -18.04
CA LYS A 312 24.04 -9.26 -18.40
C LYS A 312 24.02 -10.54 -17.55
N ASP A 313 25.20 -11.04 -17.22
CA ASP A 313 25.42 -12.19 -16.33
C ASP A 313 25.06 -11.90 -14.87
N SER A 314 25.03 -10.63 -14.45
CA SER A 314 24.57 -10.20 -13.12
C SER A 314 23.04 -10.15 -13.06
N PHE A 315 22.39 -9.53 -14.04
CA PHE A 315 20.93 -9.49 -14.13
C PHE A 315 20.33 -10.90 -14.15
N LEU A 316 20.84 -11.77 -15.04
CA LEU A 316 20.34 -13.13 -15.16
C LEU A 316 20.58 -13.95 -13.88
N ARG A 317 21.67 -13.69 -13.15
CA ARG A 317 21.94 -14.36 -11.87
C ARG A 317 20.94 -13.94 -10.80
N GLU A 318 20.58 -12.66 -10.77
CA GLU A 318 19.60 -12.12 -9.84
C GLU A 318 18.20 -12.66 -10.11
N VAL A 319 17.74 -12.62 -11.38
CA VAL A 319 16.48 -13.27 -11.80
C VAL A 319 16.47 -14.74 -11.38
N ASN A 320 17.54 -15.50 -11.66
CA ASN A 320 17.63 -16.91 -11.29
C ASN A 320 17.58 -17.14 -9.77
N THR A 321 18.16 -16.24 -8.98
CA THR A 321 18.16 -16.33 -7.53
C THR A 321 16.76 -16.10 -6.98
N LEU A 322 16.07 -15.07 -7.48
CA LEU A 322 14.69 -14.75 -7.11
C LEU A 322 13.73 -15.86 -7.51
N THR A 323 13.79 -16.32 -8.75
CA THR A 323 12.91 -17.40 -9.24
C THR A 323 13.18 -18.71 -8.52
N GLY A 324 14.44 -19.02 -8.21
CA GLY A 324 14.80 -20.16 -7.37
C GLY A 324 14.12 -20.10 -6.01
N GLY A 325 14.18 -18.95 -5.33
CA GLY A 325 13.50 -18.75 -4.06
C GLY A 325 11.97 -18.85 -4.15
N ILE A 326 11.36 -18.34 -5.22
CA ILE A 326 9.91 -18.51 -5.46
C ILE A 326 9.56 -20.00 -5.58
N LEU A 327 10.33 -20.76 -6.36
CA LEU A 327 10.12 -22.20 -6.55
C LEU A 327 10.30 -22.97 -5.23
N ASP A 328 11.33 -22.66 -4.45
CA ASP A 328 11.59 -23.32 -3.17
C ASP A 328 10.45 -23.08 -2.18
N TYR A 329 10.08 -21.81 -1.93
CA TYR A 329 9.04 -21.48 -0.97
C TYR A 329 7.64 -21.90 -1.43
N SER A 330 7.35 -21.84 -2.73
CA SER A 330 6.09 -22.38 -3.27
C SER A 330 6.03 -23.90 -3.13
N SER A 331 7.14 -24.63 -3.24
CA SER A 331 7.20 -26.08 -3.00
C SER A 331 6.88 -26.42 -1.55
N GLU A 332 7.47 -25.69 -0.61
CA GLU A 332 7.17 -25.83 0.82
C GLU A 332 5.69 -25.55 1.11
N LEU A 333 5.13 -24.50 0.48
CA LEU A 333 3.74 -24.13 0.66
C LEU A 333 2.77 -25.16 0.07
N ILE A 334 3.07 -25.71 -1.11
CA ILE A 334 2.32 -26.83 -1.73
C ILE A 334 2.33 -28.04 -0.81
N ASN A 335 3.49 -28.41 -0.25
CA ASN A 335 3.58 -29.53 0.69
C ASN A 335 2.72 -29.30 1.94
N LEU A 336 2.70 -28.06 2.43
CA LEU A 336 1.86 -27.69 3.57
C LEU A 336 0.38 -27.80 3.22
N TYR A 337 -0.04 -27.29 2.06
CA TYR A 337 -1.43 -27.41 1.58
C TYR A 337 -1.84 -28.88 1.35
N ALA A 338 -0.97 -29.70 0.76
CA ALA A 338 -1.24 -31.11 0.50
C ALA A 338 -1.29 -31.96 1.78
N SER A 339 -0.69 -31.50 2.89
CA SER A 339 -0.75 -32.21 4.16
C SER A 339 -2.15 -32.28 4.76
N GLY A 340 -3.05 -31.37 4.34
CA GLY A 340 -4.42 -31.28 4.86
C GLY A 340 -4.50 -30.93 6.36
N VAL A 341 -3.38 -30.57 6.99
CA VAL A 341 -3.36 -30.25 8.42
C VAL A 341 -3.77 -28.80 8.62
N SER A 342 -4.89 -28.59 9.31
CA SER A 342 -5.40 -27.27 9.69
C SER A 342 -5.06 -26.94 11.15
N GLY A 343 -4.77 -25.67 11.44
CA GLY A 343 -4.48 -25.19 12.79
C GLY A 343 -3.72 -23.85 12.81
N PRO A 344 -3.67 -23.15 13.96
CA PRO A 344 -3.04 -21.82 14.06
C PRO A 344 -1.55 -21.81 13.69
N GLU A 345 -0.83 -22.87 14.09
CA GLU A 345 0.61 -23.03 13.83
C GLU A 345 0.90 -23.25 12.34
N TYR A 346 0.01 -23.96 11.64
CA TYR A 346 0.07 -24.17 10.19
C TYR A 346 -0.29 -22.90 9.42
N SER A 347 -1.28 -22.14 9.89
CA SER A 347 -1.66 -20.85 9.29
C SER A 347 -0.51 -19.84 9.37
N HIS A 348 0.22 -19.77 10.50
CA HIS A 348 1.38 -18.89 10.61
C HIS A 348 2.52 -19.30 9.67
N SER A 349 2.80 -20.60 9.58
CA SER A 349 3.83 -21.14 8.68
C SER A 349 3.47 -20.91 7.20
N ALA A 350 2.22 -21.13 6.82
CA ALA A 350 1.71 -20.88 5.49
C ALA A 350 1.80 -19.39 5.11
N LYS A 351 1.39 -18.50 6.03
CA LYS A 351 1.50 -17.05 5.85
C LYS A 351 2.95 -16.61 5.66
N SER A 352 3.87 -17.08 6.50
CA SER A 352 5.30 -16.75 6.38
C SER A 352 5.89 -17.19 5.03
N LEU A 353 5.54 -18.37 4.53
CA LEU A 353 5.98 -18.85 3.21
C LEU A 353 5.35 -18.04 2.08
N TYR A 354 4.06 -17.72 2.19
CA TYR A 354 3.38 -16.85 1.24
C TYR A 354 4.03 -15.46 1.15
N ASP A 355 4.31 -14.83 2.30
CA ASP A 355 4.94 -13.51 2.35
C ASP A 355 6.32 -13.50 1.69
N LYS A 356 7.09 -14.59 1.84
CA LYS A 356 8.37 -14.78 1.14
C LYS A 356 8.21 -14.90 -0.38
N VAL A 357 7.18 -15.60 -0.86
CA VAL A 357 6.88 -15.67 -2.30
C VAL A 357 6.47 -14.29 -2.80
N ASN A 358 5.57 -13.60 -2.08
CA ASN A 358 5.09 -12.25 -2.40
C ASN A 358 6.26 -11.26 -2.58
N GLY A 359 7.16 -11.20 -1.60
CA GLY A 359 8.32 -10.33 -1.65
C GLY A 359 9.12 -10.53 -2.94
N ARG A 360 9.53 -11.76 -3.23
CA ARG A 360 10.35 -12.07 -4.42
C ARG A 360 9.65 -11.74 -5.74
N VAL A 361 8.33 -11.96 -5.84
CA VAL A 361 7.56 -11.58 -7.03
C VAL A 361 7.54 -10.06 -7.18
N ASN A 362 7.38 -9.30 -6.10
CA ASN A 362 7.43 -7.83 -6.16
C ASN A 362 8.81 -7.31 -6.57
N ILE A 363 9.89 -7.95 -6.13
CA ILE A 363 11.25 -7.58 -6.57
C ILE A 363 11.45 -7.87 -8.05
N LEU A 364 10.99 -9.03 -8.53
CA LEU A 364 10.95 -9.29 -9.97
C LEU A 364 10.23 -8.11 -10.65
N ARG A 365 8.98 -7.83 -10.27
CA ARG A 365 8.11 -6.81 -10.88
C ARG A 365 8.72 -5.39 -10.93
N HIS A 366 9.38 -4.95 -9.86
CA HIS A 366 9.69 -3.52 -9.66
C HIS A 366 11.16 -3.15 -9.71
N THR A 367 12.07 -4.11 -9.58
CA THR A 367 13.52 -3.85 -9.50
C THR A 367 14.24 -4.27 -10.77
N LEU A 368 13.80 -5.35 -11.41
CA LEU A 368 14.51 -5.95 -12.54
C LEU A 368 13.88 -5.56 -13.87
N VAL A 369 14.51 -4.61 -14.58
CA VAL A 369 14.12 -4.23 -15.94
C VAL A 369 15.22 -4.67 -16.92
N PRO A 370 14.94 -5.58 -17.86
CA PRO A 370 15.92 -6.01 -18.85
C PRO A 370 16.21 -4.92 -19.88
N GLU A 371 17.48 -4.76 -20.25
CA GLU A 371 17.92 -3.74 -21.22
C GLU A 371 17.79 -4.17 -22.70
N ASP A 372 17.65 -5.48 -22.98
CA ASP A 372 17.54 -6.02 -24.35
C ASP A 372 16.23 -6.77 -24.61
N GLU A 373 15.65 -6.53 -25.79
CA GLU A 373 14.33 -7.03 -26.23
C GLU A 373 14.19 -8.57 -26.17
N ARG A 374 15.29 -9.31 -26.33
CA ARG A 374 15.26 -10.78 -26.25
C ARG A 374 15.12 -11.22 -24.79
N THR A 375 15.91 -10.64 -23.90
CA THR A 375 15.80 -10.91 -22.46
C THR A 375 14.50 -10.35 -21.89
N GLU A 376 13.98 -9.25 -22.43
CA GLU A 376 12.66 -8.69 -22.09
C GLU A 376 11.54 -9.70 -22.28
N ASN A 377 11.41 -10.31 -23.47
CA ASN A 377 10.34 -11.28 -23.72
C ASN A 377 10.40 -12.50 -22.78
N GLN A 378 11.60 -13.05 -22.52
CA GLN A 378 11.77 -14.19 -21.62
C GLN A 378 11.46 -13.82 -20.18
N TYR A 379 11.92 -12.65 -19.75
CA TYR A 379 11.67 -12.12 -18.42
C TYR A 379 10.18 -11.80 -18.21
N SER A 380 9.48 -11.22 -19.19
CA SER A 380 8.04 -10.94 -19.10
C SER A 380 7.21 -12.22 -18.98
N GLN A 381 7.57 -13.29 -19.71
CA GLN A 381 6.91 -14.59 -19.56
C GLN A 381 7.13 -15.17 -18.15
N LEU A 382 8.38 -15.15 -17.68
CA LEU A 382 8.73 -15.59 -16.34
C LEU A 382 7.98 -14.81 -15.26
N LEU A 383 7.94 -13.48 -15.36
CA LEU A 383 7.22 -12.61 -14.44
C LEU A 383 5.72 -12.93 -14.45
N MET A 384 5.11 -13.03 -15.63
CA MET A 384 3.68 -13.37 -15.77
C MET A 384 3.34 -14.72 -15.11
N THR A 385 4.16 -15.75 -15.34
CA THR A 385 3.93 -17.07 -14.70
C THR A 385 4.13 -17.00 -13.19
N ALA A 386 5.12 -16.24 -12.71
CA ALA A 386 5.32 -16.02 -11.27
C ALA A 386 4.13 -15.29 -10.62
N GLU A 387 3.53 -14.31 -11.30
CA GLU A 387 2.33 -13.59 -10.85
C GLU A 387 1.10 -14.52 -10.79
N PHE A 388 0.90 -15.36 -11.81
CA PHE A 388 -0.18 -16.34 -11.77
C PHE A 388 0.00 -17.33 -10.63
N LEU A 389 1.21 -17.85 -10.45
CA LEU A 389 1.53 -18.73 -9.33
C LEU A 389 1.22 -18.06 -7.99
N PHE A 390 1.68 -16.81 -7.81
CA PHE A 390 1.43 -16.03 -6.60
C PHE A 390 -0.07 -15.86 -6.31
N ASN A 391 -0.87 -15.50 -7.32
CA ASN A 391 -2.32 -15.34 -7.16
C ASN A 391 -3.01 -16.65 -6.77
N SER A 392 -2.62 -17.78 -7.37
CA SER A 392 -3.15 -19.09 -6.99
C SER A 392 -2.72 -19.49 -5.58
N LEU A 393 -1.48 -19.17 -5.14
CA LEU A 393 -1.04 -19.39 -3.76
C LEU A 393 -1.83 -18.53 -2.76
N HIS A 394 -2.11 -17.26 -3.08
CA HIS A 394 -2.96 -16.39 -2.27
C HIS A 394 -4.36 -16.99 -2.09
N GLN A 395 -4.96 -17.46 -3.19
CA GLN A 395 -6.25 -18.14 -3.15
C GLN A 395 -6.21 -19.42 -2.30
N GLY A 396 -5.09 -20.14 -2.33
CA GLY A 396 -4.85 -21.32 -1.50
C GLY A 396 -4.78 -20.99 -0.01
N GLN A 397 -4.12 -19.88 0.36
CA GLN A 397 -4.10 -19.39 1.73
C GLN A 397 -5.52 -19.09 2.23
N LEU A 398 -6.34 -18.43 1.43
CA LEU A 398 -7.74 -18.16 1.77
C LEU A 398 -8.53 -19.45 1.97
N TYR A 399 -8.34 -20.47 1.13
CA TYR A 399 -9.01 -21.76 1.31
C TYR A 399 -8.55 -22.49 2.57
N LEU A 400 -7.26 -22.45 2.89
CA LEU A 400 -6.71 -23.03 4.10
C LEU A 400 -7.29 -22.36 5.35
N GLU A 401 -7.31 -21.03 5.40
CA GLU A 401 -7.82 -20.25 6.55
C GLU A 401 -9.33 -20.46 6.78
N ASN A 402 -10.08 -20.72 5.71
CA ASN A 402 -11.52 -20.97 5.77
C ASN A 402 -11.90 -22.45 5.88
N GLY A 403 -10.94 -23.36 6.04
CA GLY A 403 -11.19 -24.80 6.14
C GLY A 403 -11.82 -25.43 4.88
N ARG A 404 -11.54 -24.86 3.70
CA ARG A 404 -12.04 -25.32 2.39
C ARG A 404 -11.09 -26.32 1.75
N GLU A 405 -10.89 -27.44 2.44
CA GLU A 405 -9.86 -28.45 2.09
C GLU A 405 -10.01 -28.99 0.67
N LYS A 406 -11.24 -29.25 0.22
CA LYS A 406 -11.49 -29.81 -1.12
C LYS A 406 -11.16 -28.83 -2.24
N GLU A 407 -11.52 -27.56 -2.06
CA GLU A 407 -11.18 -26.52 -3.03
C GLU A 407 -9.69 -26.20 -3.02
N LEU A 408 -9.04 -26.29 -1.86
CA LEU A 408 -7.58 -26.21 -1.76
C LEU A 408 -6.90 -27.35 -2.51
N GLU A 409 -7.35 -28.59 -2.34
CA GLU A 409 -6.84 -29.76 -3.07
C GLU A 409 -6.94 -29.56 -4.59
N ILE A 410 -8.12 -29.16 -5.08
CA ILE A 410 -8.35 -28.88 -6.51
C ILE A 410 -7.44 -27.76 -7.02
N LEU A 411 -7.35 -26.65 -6.29
CA LEU A 411 -6.52 -25.51 -6.67
C LEU A 411 -5.03 -25.89 -6.76
N VAL A 412 -4.55 -26.69 -5.79
CA VAL A 412 -3.16 -27.14 -5.77
C VAL A 412 -2.85 -28.06 -6.94
N GLU A 413 -3.72 -29.03 -7.21
CA GLU A 413 -3.54 -30.00 -8.29
C GLU A 413 -3.70 -29.39 -9.69
N GLU A 414 -4.73 -28.57 -9.90
CA GLU A 414 -5.12 -28.08 -11.22
C GLU A 414 -4.43 -26.76 -11.62
N GLU A 415 -3.95 -25.96 -10.66
CA GLU A 415 -3.35 -24.65 -10.94
C GLU A 415 -1.94 -24.48 -10.37
N VAL A 416 -1.76 -24.62 -9.05
CA VAL A 416 -0.51 -24.25 -8.38
C VAL A 416 0.66 -25.12 -8.85
N ILE A 417 0.50 -26.44 -8.89
CA ILE A 417 1.55 -27.36 -9.35
C ILE A 417 1.90 -27.10 -10.82
N PRO A 418 0.94 -27.06 -11.77
CA PRO A 418 1.25 -26.73 -13.17
C PRO A 418 1.97 -25.39 -13.35
N LEU A 419 1.53 -24.33 -12.67
CA LEU A 419 2.16 -23.00 -12.78
C LEU A 419 3.59 -22.98 -12.22
N ARG A 420 3.83 -23.71 -11.13
CA ARG A 420 5.19 -23.89 -10.58
C ARG A 420 6.09 -24.65 -11.54
N GLU A 421 5.61 -25.74 -12.14
CA GLU A 421 6.36 -26.50 -13.14
C GLU A 421 6.69 -25.64 -14.36
N GLU A 422 5.74 -24.86 -14.86
CA GLU A 422 5.95 -23.90 -15.95
C GLU A 422 7.00 -22.83 -15.58
N LEU A 423 6.94 -22.29 -14.37
CA LEU A 423 7.93 -21.33 -13.87
C LEU A 423 9.33 -21.95 -13.78
N GLU A 424 9.44 -23.21 -13.37
CA GLU A 424 10.70 -23.96 -13.31
C GLU A 424 11.30 -24.17 -14.70
N GLU A 425 10.47 -24.52 -15.69
CA GLU A 425 10.89 -24.64 -17.10
C GLU A 425 11.36 -23.29 -17.67
N LEU A 426 10.62 -22.22 -17.41
CA LEU A 426 10.98 -20.86 -17.84
C LEU A 426 12.30 -20.42 -17.20
N ALA A 427 12.47 -20.63 -15.89
CA ALA A 427 13.70 -20.33 -15.17
C ALA A 427 14.91 -21.09 -15.75
N ALA A 428 14.73 -22.37 -16.08
CA ALA A 428 15.76 -23.16 -16.74
C ALA A 428 16.13 -22.61 -18.13
N SER A 429 15.16 -22.08 -18.88
CA SER A 429 15.40 -21.48 -20.20
C SER A 429 16.18 -20.16 -20.15
N VAL A 430 16.07 -19.42 -19.04
CA VAL A 430 16.74 -18.13 -18.80
C VAL A 430 18.22 -18.31 -18.45
N LYS A 431 18.63 -19.48 -17.94
CA LYS A 431 20.04 -19.79 -17.59
C LYS A 431 21.00 -19.85 -18.79
N GLY A 432 20.48 -19.85 -20.02
CA GLY A 432 21.28 -20.06 -21.22
C GLY A 432 21.71 -21.53 -21.38
N PRO A 433 22.11 -21.96 -22.60
CA PRO A 433 22.58 -23.32 -22.86
C PRO A 433 23.94 -23.65 -22.22
#